data_AF-A0A1M7AU29-F1
#
_entry.id   AF-A0A1M7AU29-F1
#
_cell.length_a   1.000
_cell.length_b   1.000
_cell.length_c   1.000
_cell.angle_alpha   90.00
_cell.angle_beta   90.00
_cell.angle_gamma   90.00
#
_symmetry.space_group_name_H-M   'P 1'
#
loop_
_entity.id
_entity.type
_entity.pdbx_description
1 polymer ?
#
loop_
_entity_poly.entity_id
_entity_poly.type
_entity_poly.pdbx_seq_one_letter_code
_entity_poly.pdbx_strand_id
1 'polypeptide(L)'
;MDDFERLLNEGNEAYKKDNYNKAVICYEDALKLVTDEKKFKFKSILSMMGRCYRQIGNPSSVIDLATEVKQKFGQNFINSAFLTTVAAAYADMREYGKAHICVNEAIRLEKGKISGPLQAVIDRIEK
;
A
#
# COMPACT_ATOMS: atom_id res chain seq x y z
N MET A 1 -11.37 -20.21 -11.04
CA MET A 1 -10.59 -19.16 -10.35
C MET A 1 -9.13 -19.56 -10.48
N ASP A 2 -8.30 -18.70 -11.07
CA ASP A 2 -6.87 -18.99 -11.15
C ASP A 2 -6.18 -18.71 -9.79
N ASP A 3 -4.94 -19.16 -9.63
CA ASP A 3 -4.23 -19.03 -8.34
C ASP A 3 -4.06 -17.58 -7.89
N PHE A 4 -3.90 -16.63 -8.82
CA PHE A 4 -3.80 -15.22 -8.49
C PHE A 4 -5.09 -14.71 -7.86
N GLU A 5 -6.24 -14.99 -8.49
CA GLU A 5 -7.54 -14.57 -7.95
C GLU A 5 -7.86 -15.25 -6.63
N ARG A 6 -7.51 -16.54 -6.50
CA ARG A 6 -7.67 -17.29 -5.25
C ARG A 6 -6.88 -16.62 -4.12
N LEU A 7 -5.61 -16.32 -4.35
CA LEU A 7 -4.74 -15.66 -3.37
C LEU A 7 -5.26 -14.26 -2.99
N LEU A 8 -5.72 -13.46 -3.96
CA LEU A 8 -6.32 -12.16 -3.64
C LEU A 8 -7.57 -12.29 -2.77
N ASN A 9 -8.44 -13.26 -3.07
CA ASN A 9 -9.65 -13.49 -2.29
C ASN A 9 -9.33 -13.99 -0.89
N GLU A 10 -8.42 -14.95 -0.75
CA GLU A 10 -7.97 -15.42 0.56
C GLU A 10 -7.31 -14.31 1.38
N GLY A 11 -6.48 -13.48 0.75
CA GLY A 11 -5.85 -12.32 1.38
C GLY A 11 -6.89 -11.30 1.86
N ASN A 12 -7.89 -10.99 1.04
CA ASN A 12 -8.98 -10.08 1.40
C ASN A 12 -9.83 -10.62 2.55
N GLU A 13 -10.15 -11.91 2.54
CA GLU A 13 -10.88 -12.55 3.64
C GLU A 13 -10.05 -12.59 4.93
N ALA A 14 -8.74 -12.83 4.83
CA ALA A 14 -7.83 -12.74 5.97
C ALA A 14 -7.76 -11.30 6.52
N TYR A 15 -7.66 -10.29 5.65
CA TYR A 15 -7.67 -8.87 6.03
C TYR A 15 -8.95 -8.48 6.77
N LYS A 16 -10.13 -8.89 6.28
CA LYS A 16 -11.42 -8.63 6.94
C LYS A 16 -11.54 -9.27 8.32
N LYS A 17 -10.78 -10.33 8.59
CA LYS A 17 -10.73 -11.04 9.87
C LYS A 17 -9.56 -10.58 10.75
N ASP A 18 -8.92 -9.46 10.40
CA ASP A 18 -7.73 -8.92 11.06
C ASP A 18 -6.54 -9.90 11.15
N ASN A 19 -6.54 -10.95 10.32
CA ASN A 19 -5.42 -11.87 10.20
C ASN A 19 -4.40 -11.31 9.20
N TYR A 20 -3.75 -10.22 9.60
CA TYR A 20 -2.86 -9.45 8.75
C TYR A 20 -1.63 -10.25 8.31
N ASN A 21 -1.10 -11.15 9.15
CA ASN A 21 -0.01 -12.05 8.77
C ASN A 21 -0.39 -12.95 7.59
N LYS A 22 -1.55 -13.62 7.67
CA LYS A 22 -2.05 -14.44 6.56
C LYS A 22 -2.33 -13.59 5.32
N ALA A 23 -2.91 -12.40 5.50
CA ALA A 23 -3.22 -11.50 4.40
C ALA A 23 -1.96 -11.09 3.62
N VAL A 24 -0.87 -10.72 4.32
CA VAL A 24 0.41 -10.40 3.69
C VAL A 24 0.93 -11.57 2.86
N ILE A 25 0.99 -12.78 3.43
CA ILE A 25 1.49 -13.97 2.71
C ILE A 25 0.71 -14.18 1.41
N CYS A 26 -0.63 -14.12 1.47
CA CYS A 26 -1.48 -14.26 0.29
C CYS A 26 -1.20 -13.16 -0.76
N TYR A 27 -1.03 -11.91 -0.34
CA TYR A 27 -0.76 -10.80 -1.26
C TYR A 27 0.66 -10.85 -1.87
N GLU A 28 1.68 -11.25 -1.10
CA GLU A 28 3.04 -11.48 -1.59
C GLU A 28 3.08 -12.60 -2.63
N ASP A 29 2.38 -13.71 -2.37
CA ASP A 29 2.29 -14.80 -3.34
C ASP A 29 1.51 -14.37 -4.59
N ALA A 30 0.47 -13.56 -4.45
CA ALA A 30 -0.23 -12.99 -5.60
C ALA A 30 0.66 -12.05 -6.43
N LEU A 31 1.53 -11.25 -5.80
CA LEU A 31 2.47 -10.34 -6.47
C LEU A 31 3.43 -11.08 -7.43
N LYS A 32 3.85 -12.29 -7.06
CA LYS A 32 4.71 -13.16 -7.89
C LYS A 32 4.00 -13.58 -9.18
N LEU A 33 2.67 -13.65 -9.17
CA LEU A 33 1.84 -14.10 -10.30
C LEU A 33 1.25 -12.95 -11.15
N VAL A 34 1.64 -11.69 -10.89
CA VAL A 34 1.11 -10.54 -11.63
C VAL A 34 1.64 -10.52 -13.06
N THR A 35 0.72 -10.68 -14.01
CA THR A 35 0.90 -10.44 -15.45
C THR A 35 0.28 -9.08 -15.85
N ASP A 36 0.48 -8.64 -17.09
CA ASP A 36 -0.10 -7.39 -17.60
C ASP A 36 -1.62 -7.31 -17.43
N GLU A 37 -2.33 -8.41 -17.68
CA GLU A 37 -3.78 -8.51 -17.51
C GLU A 37 -4.22 -8.39 -16.04
N LYS A 38 -3.35 -8.77 -15.10
CA LYS A 38 -3.63 -8.82 -13.65
C LYS A 38 -3.18 -7.56 -12.92
N LYS A 39 -2.37 -6.70 -13.56
CA LYS A 39 -1.81 -5.46 -12.99
C LYS A 39 -2.89 -4.59 -12.35
N PHE A 40 -4.00 -4.35 -13.04
CA PHE A 40 -5.06 -3.48 -12.51
C PHE A 40 -5.70 -4.03 -11.23
N LYS A 41 -5.99 -5.34 -11.20
CA LYS A 41 -6.52 -6.01 -10.00
C LYS A 41 -5.53 -5.87 -8.84
N PHE A 42 -4.25 -6.22 -9.06
CA PHE A 42 -3.24 -6.12 -8.00
C PHE A 42 -3.05 -4.67 -7.50
N LYS A 43 -3.06 -3.69 -8.41
CA LYS A 43 -2.94 -2.26 -8.07
C LYS A 43 -4.00 -1.80 -7.05
N SER A 44 -5.21 -2.32 -7.13
CA SER A 44 -6.29 -1.99 -6.18
C SER A 44 -6.03 -2.52 -4.76
N ILE A 45 -5.21 -3.55 -4.60
CA ILE A 45 -4.94 -4.23 -3.33
C ILE A 45 -3.68 -3.70 -2.62
N LEU A 46 -2.81 -2.98 -3.33
CA LEU A 46 -1.55 -2.42 -2.78
C LEU A 46 -1.72 -1.70 -1.43
N SER A 47 -2.73 -0.83 -1.33
CA SER A 47 -2.98 -0.07 -0.09
C SER A 47 -3.41 -0.98 1.07
N MET A 48 -4.12 -2.08 0.79
CA MET A 48 -4.51 -3.06 1.79
C MET A 48 -3.28 -3.85 2.26
N MET A 49 -2.46 -4.34 1.33
CA MET A 49 -1.19 -5.02 1.64
C MET A 49 -0.27 -4.14 2.49
N GLY A 50 -0.11 -2.87 2.13
CA GLY A 50 0.67 -1.91 2.92
C GLY A 50 0.09 -1.67 4.32
N ARG A 51 -1.24 -1.65 4.48
CA ARG A 51 -1.87 -1.59 5.81
C ARG A 51 -1.59 -2.84 6.62
N CYS A 52 -1.65 -4.04 6.01
CA CYS A 52 -1.32 -5.27 6.71
C CYS A 52 0.11 -5.23 7.27
N TYR A 53 1.10 -4.85 6.45
CA TYR A 53 2.49 -4.70 6.90
C TYR A 53 2.63 -3.77 8.10
N ARG A 54 1.94 -2.62 8.08
CA ARG A 54 1.95 -1.68 9.21
C ARG A 54 1.32 -2.28 10.46
N GLN A 55 0.21 -3.00 10.33
CA GLN A 55 -0.50 -3.62 11.46
C GLN A 55 0.30 -4.76 12.11
N ILE A 56 1.11 -5.50 11.34
CA ILE A 56 2.02 -6.51 11.89
C ILE A 56 3.33 -5.92 12.43
N GLY A 57 3.44 -4.59 12.53
CA GLY A 57 4.62 -3.91 13.07
C GLY A 57 5.82 -3.86 12.12
N ASN A 58 5.60 -4.03 10.81
CA ASN A 58 6.64 -3.99 9.78
C ASN A 58 6.40 -2.88 8.74
N PRO A 59 6.44 -1.60 9.13
CA PRO A 59 6.22 -0.49 8.20
C PRO A 59 7.31 -0.39 7.12
N SER A 60 8.54 -0.86 7.36
CA SER A 60 9.62 -0.85 6.37
C SER A 60 9.28 -1.64 5.11
N SER A 61 8.58 -2.77 5.22
CA SER A 61 8.19 -3.56 4.05
C SER A 61 7.18 -2.85 3.13
N VAL A 62 6.51 -1.78 3.60
CA VAL A 62 5.71 -0.92 2.71
C VAL A 62 6.61 -0.13 1.75
N ILE A 63 7.80 0.26 2.21
CA ILE A 63 8.79 0.99 1.41
C ILE A 63 9.43 0.05 0.39
N ASP A 64 9.76 -1.17 0.80
CA ASP A 64 10.27 -2.21 -0.09
C ASP A 64 9.24 -2.55 -1.16
N LEU A 65 7.97 -2.74 -0.77
CA LEU A 65 6.88 -2.97 -1.70
C LEU A 65 6.73 -1.82 -2.70
N ALA A 66 6.79 -0.56 -2.24
CA ALA A 66 6.71 0.60 -3.14
C ALA A 66 7.86 0.64 -4.14
N THR A 67 9.06 0.25 -3.72
CA THR A 67 10.24 0.16 -4.58
C THR A 67 10.10 -0.97 -5.58
N GLU A 68 9.71 -2.17 -5.13
CA GLU A 68 9.53 -3.35 -5.98
C GLU A 68 8.48 -3.10 -7.07
N VAL A 69 7.29 -2.61 -6.72
CA VAL A 69 6.22 -2.41 -7.70
C VAL A 69 6.50 -1.26 -8.65
N LYS A 70 7.24 -0.24 -8.22
CA LYS A 70 7.73 0.83 -9.10
C LYS A 70 8.74 0.30 -10.11
N GLN A 71 9.67 -0.57 -9.68
CA GLN A 71 10.65 -1.19 -10.58
C GLN A 71 9.98 -2.16 -11.56
N LYS A 72 9.05 -3.00 -11.08
CA LYS A 72 8.41 -4.05 -11.87
C LYS A 72 7.35 -3.51 -12.83
N PHE A 73 6.60 -2.47 -12.44
CA PHE A 73 5.41 -2.01 -13.18
C PHE A 73 5.44 -0.52 -13.56
N GLY A 74 6.47 0.22 -13.14
CA GLY A 74 6.62 1.64 -13.41
C GLY A 74 5.90 2.54 -12.40
N GLN A 75 6.29 3.83 -12.39
CA GLN A 75 5.78 4.83 -11.45
C GLN A 75 4.25 4.99 -11.48
N ASN A 76 3.63 4.82 -12.66
CA ASN A 76 2.17 4.93 -12.83
C ASN A 76 1.38 3.84 -12.08
N PHE A 77 2.05 2.80 -11.58
CA PHE A 77 1.43 1.78 -10.75
C PHE A 77 1.15 2.28 -9.33
N ILE A 78 1.89 3.28 -8.86
CA ILE A 78 1.71 3.93 -7.56
C ILE A 78 0.55 4.94 -7.68
N ASN A 79 -0.48 4.79 -6.85
CA ASN A 79 -1.62 5.72 -6.78
C ASN A 79 -1.63 6.49 -5.44
N SER A 80 -2.50 7.51 -5.35
CA SER A 80 -2.67 8.35 -4.16
C SER A 80 -2.99 7.57 -2.88
N ALA A 81 -3.86 6.55 -2.97
CA ALA A 81 -4.23 5.70 -1.84
C ALA A 81 -3.03 4.89 -1.32
N PHE A 82 -2.20 4.35 -2.21
CA PHE A 82 -0.98 3.65 -1.82
C PHE A 82 0.08 4.62 -1.30
N LEU A 83 0.26 5.81 -1.91
CA LEU A 83 1.15 6.85 -1.38
C LEU A 83 0.75 7.30 0.02
N THR A 84 -0.55 7.40 0.30
CA THR A 84 -1.05 7.68 1.66
C THR A 84 -0.60 6.59 2.64
N THR A 85 -0.56 5.33 2.19
CA THR A 85 -0.10 4.19 3.01
C THR A 85 1.41 4.22 3.21
N VAL A 86 2.18 4.59 2.18
CA VAL A 86 3.64 4.81 2.27
C VAL A 86 3.96 5.98 3.22
N ALA A 87 3.23 7.09 3.11
CA ALA A 87 3.37 8.22 4.03
C ALA A 87 3.10 7.81 5.49
N ALA A 88 2.05 7.03 5.71
CA ALA A 88 1.73 6.50 7.03
C ALA A 88 2.81 5.54 7.55
N ALA A 89 3.43 4.74 6.69
CA ALA A 89 4.56 3.87 7.06
C ALA A 89 5.79 4.70 7.48
N TYR A 90 6.15 5.74 6.73
CA TYR A 90 7.20 6.68 7.15
C TYR A 90 6.86 7.37 8.48
N ALA A 91 5.61 7.76 8.69
CA ALA A 91 5.16 8.34 9.96
C ALA A 91 5.27 7.34 11.13
N ASP A 92 4.96 6.06 10.92
CA ASP A 92 5.15 5.01 11.94
C ASP A 92 6.64 4.85 12.32
N MET A 93 7.54 5.08 11.37
CA MET A 93 9.00 5.08 11.58
C MET A 93 9.57 6.43 12.05
N ARG A 94 8.71 7.43 12.32
CA ARG A 94 9.08 8.82 12.68
C ARG A 94 9.92 9.55 11.61
N GLU A 95 9.88 9.09 10.37
CA GLU A 95 10.55 9.72 9.23
C GLU A 95 9.65 10.79 8.58
N TYR A 96 9.27 11.81 9.35
CA TYR A 96 8.24 12.78 8.93
C TYR A 96 8.60 13.56 7.67
N GLY A 97 9.88 13.87 7.44
CA GLY A 97 10.32 14.51 6.19
C GLY A 97 9.98 13.68 4.95
N LYS A 98 10.18 12.36 5.01
CA LYS A 98 9.80 11.45 3.92
C LYS A 98 8.28 11.27 3.82
N ALA A 99 7.59 11.26 4.96
CA ALA A 99 6.13 11.24 4.99
C ALA A 99 5.52 12.45 4.27
N HIS A 100 6.03 13.67 4.50
CA HIS A 100 5.59 14.89 3.81
C HIS A 100 5.78 14.80 2.29
N ILE A 101 6.88 14.22 1.81
CA ILE A 101 7.10 14.01 0.37
C ILE A 101 5.99 13.14 -0.21
N CYS A 102 5.65 12.03 0.44
CA CYS A 102 4.58 11.13 0.01
C CYS A 102 3.19 11.79 0.08
N VAL A 103 2.93 12.60 1.12
CA VAL A 103 1.69 13.37 1.25
C VAL A 103 1.53 14.35 0.09
N ASN A 104 2.55 15.16 -0.20
CA ASN A 104 2.52 16.16 -1.27
C ASN A 104 2.29 15.50 -2.64
N GLU A 105 2.94 14.36 -2.87
CA GLU A 105 2.74 13.59 -4.11
C GLU A 105 1.31 13.02 -4.20
N ALA A 106 0.74 12.51 -3.10
CA ALA A 106 -0.64 12.03 -3.08
C ALA A 106 -1.63 13.16 -3.40
N ILE A 107 -1.44 14.35 -2.81
CA ILE A 107 -2.23 15.55 -3.10
C ILE A 107 -2.11 15.94 -4.58
N ARG A 108 -0.89 15.90 -5.13
CA ARG A 108 -0.65 16.23 -6.54
C ARG A 108 -1.39 15.28 -7.49
N LEU A 109 -1.38 13.97 -7.21
CA LEU A 109 -2.13 12.99 -8.02
C LEU A 109 -3.64 13.21 -7.96
N GLU A 110 -4.16 13.68 -6.82
CA GLU A 110 -5.58 13.98 -6.61
C GLU A 110 -5.96 15.43 -6.93
N LYS A 111 -5.08 16.17 -7.63
CA LYS A 111 -5.30 17.57 -8.03
C LYS A 111 -5.71 18.48 -6.86
N GLY A 112 -5.04 18.32 -5.71
CA GLY A 112 -5.27 19.13 -4.52
C GLY A 112 -6.28 18.55 -3.53
N LYS A 113 -6.99 17.46 -3.86
CA LYS A 113 -7.96 16.86 -2.94
C LYS A 113 -7.26 16.05 -1.85
N ILE A 114 -7.72 16.21 -0.61
CA ILE A 114 -7.23 15.47 0.55
C ILE A 114 -8.31 14.47 0.97
N SER A 115 -7.95 13.18 0.99
CA SER A 115 -8.84 12.13 1.50
C SER A 115 -8.78 12.07 3.03
N GLY A 116 -9.82 11.55 3.68
CA GLY A 116 -9.83 11.35 5.14
C GLY A 116 -8.60 10.60 5.68
N PRO A 117 -8.21 9.45 5.07
CA PRO A 117 -6.98 8.76 5.46
C PRO A 117 -5.71 9.59 5.28
N LEU A 118 -5.64 10.44 4.24
CA LEU A 118 -4.50 11.32 4.02
C LEU A 118 -4.45 12.44 5.05
N GLN A 119 -5.59 13.04 5.39
CA GLN A 119 -5.70 14.03 6.46
C GLN A 119 -5.22 13.45 7.80
N ALA A 120 -5.62 12.22 8.13
CA ALA A 120 -5.15 11.56 9.35
C ALA A 120 -3.63 11.35 9.40
N VAL A 121 -2.96 11.21 8.25
CA VAL A 121 -1.49 11.15 8.19
C VAL A 121 -0.90 12.55 8.39
N ILE A 122 -1.46 13.58 7.76
CA ILE A 122 -1.05 14.98 7.93
C ILE A 122 -1.10 15.37 9.41
N ASP A 123 -2.24 15.12 10.06
CA ASP A 123 -2.45 15.43 11.48
C ASP A 123 -1.47 14.68 12.41
N ARG A 124 -0.90 13.55 11.97
CA ARG A 124 0.07 12.78 12.75
C ARG A 124 1.50 13.31 12.62
N ILE A 125 1.86 13.84 11.46
CA ILE A 125 3.24 14.28 11.16
C ILE A 125 3.49 15.76 11.49
N GLU A 126 2.42 16.54 11.71
CA GLU A 126 2.48 17.95 12.10
C GLU A 126 2.42 18.20 13.63
N LYS A 127 2.30 17.13 14.43
CA LYS A 127 2.34 17.18 15.90
C LYS A 127 3.76 17.07 16.44
#